data_AF-A0A2G8RK04-F1
#
_entry.id   AF-A0A2G8RK04-F1
#
_cell.length_a   1.000
_cell.length_b   1.000
_cell.length_c   1.000
_cell.angle_alpha   90.00
_cell.angle_beta   90.00
_cell.angle_gamma   90.00
#
_symmetry.space_group_name_H-M   'P 1'
#
loop_
_entity.id
_entity.type
_entity.pdbx_description
1 polymer ?
#
loop_
_entity_poly.entity_id
_entity_poly.type
_entity_poly.pdbx_seq_one_letter_code
_entity_poly.pdbx_strand_id
1 'polypeptide(L)' 'MCQLIIDLPDANTALSCELGAAGFQVAFATARMYRGGLQRVGSELQAIATMELG' A
#
# COMPACT_ATOMS: atom_id res chain seq x y z
N MET A 1 -13.67 -2.96 19.70
CA MET A 1 -13.48 -2.06 18.54
C MET A 1 -12.61 -2.79 17.53
N CYS A 2 -13.02 -2.87 16.27
CA CYS A 2 -12.25 -3.54 15.22
C CYS A 2 -11.40 -2.47 14.51
N GLN A 3 -10.08 -2.65 14.47
CA GLN A 3 -9.15 -1.73 13.80
C GLN A 3 -8.90 -2.23 12.37
N LEU A 4 -9.03 -1.33 11.39
CA LEU A 4 -8.75 -1.60 9.99
C LEU A 4 -7.42 -0.96 9.60
N ILE A 5 -6.53 -1.74 9.00
CA ILE A 5 -5.23 -1.32 8.47
C ILE A 5 -5.19 -1.71 6.99
N ILE A 6 -4.67 -0.84 6.15
CA ILE A 6 -4.53 -1.05 4.71
C ILE A 6 -3.06 -0.79 4.37
N ASP A 7 -2.38 -1.80 3.86
CA ASP A 7 -1.03 -1.64 3.32
C ASP A 7 -1.11 -1.17 1.86
N LEU A 8 -0.52 -0.01 1.60
CA LEU A 8 -0.62 0.69 0.33
C LEU A 8 0.76 0.80 -0.34
N PRO A 9 0.89 0.46 -1.64
CA PRO A 9 2.11 0.78 -2.38
C PRO A 9 2.29 2.30 -2.51
N ASP A 10 3.50 2.81 -2.25
CA ASP A 10 3.82 4.25 -2.32
C ASP A 10 3.47 4.90 -3.68
N ALA A 11 3.46 4.12 -4.75
CA ALA A 11 3.10 4.58 -6.08
C ALA A 11 1.59 4.90 -6.23
N ASN A 12 0.72 4.35 -5.38
CA ASN A 12 -0.72 4.53 -5.45
C ASN A 12 -1.18 5.83 -4.74
N THR A 13 -0.70 6.95 -5.26
CA THR A 13 -1.01 8.29 -4.73
C THR A 13 -2.49 8.63 -4.77
N ALA A 14 -3.24 8.09 -5.74
CA ALA A 14 -4.69 8.30 -5.85
C ALA A 14 -5.44 7.71 -4.65
N LEU A 15 -5.25 6.42 -4.38
CA LEU A 15 -5.88 5.77 -3.22
C LEU A 15 -5.36 6.33 -1.89
N SER A 16 -4.09 6.73 -1.82
CA SER A 16 -3.51 7.41 -0.66
C SER A 16 -4.28 8.69 -0.32
N CYS A 17 -4.56 9.53 -1.32
CA CYS A 17 -5.34 10.75 -1.15
C CYS A 17 -6.78 10.47 -0.69
N GLU A 18 -7.45 9.48 -1.27
CA GLU A 18 -8.81 9.10 -0.89
C GLU A 18 -8.89 8.60 0.56
N LEU A 19 -7.94 7.77 0.97
CA LEU A 19 -7.83 7.28 2.35
C LEU A 19 -7.56 8.43 3.34
N GLY A 20 -6.68 9.36 2.98
CA GLY A 20 -6.44 10.58 3.77
C GLY A 20 -7.70 11.43 3.92
N ALA A 21 -8.48 11.61 2.84
CA ALA A 21 -9.76 12.30 2.87
C ALA A 21 -10.81 11.57 3.73
N ALA A 22 -10.73 10.24 3.81
CA ALA A 22 -11.57 9.41 4.68
C ALA A 22 -11.10 9.37 6.16
N GLY A 23 -10.01 10.06 6.50
CA GLY A 23 -9.50 10.16 7.87
C GLY A 23 -8.51 9.06 8.27
N PHE A 24 -8.03 8.25 7.33
CA PHE A 24 -6.92 7.33 7.59
C PHE A 24 -5.62 8.12 7.80
N GLN A 25 -4.74 7.54 8.61
CA GLN A 25 -3.42 8.09 8.90
C GLN A 25 -2.34 7.06 8.60
N VAL A 26 -1.20 7.52 8.10
CA VAL A 26 -0.03 6.66 7.90
C VAL A 26 0.56 6.33 9.27
N ALA A 27 0.47 5.06 9.67
CA ALA A 27 1.04 4.60 10.94
C ALA A 27 2.55 4.37 10.82
N PHE A 28 3.00 3.79 9.70
CA PHE A 28 4.39 3.55 9.37
C PHE A 28 4.53 3.37 7.84
N ALA A 29 5.75 3.44 7.33
CA ALA A 29 6.08 3.17 5.93
C ALA A 29 7.24 2.17 5.86
N THR A 30 7.24 1.31 4.84
CA THR A 30 8.31 0.33 4.61
C THR A 30 8.74 0.34 3.15
N ALA A 31 9.97 -0.08 2.89
CA ALA A 31 10.45 -0.25 1.52
C ALA A 31 10.05 -1.61 0.97
N ARG A 32 9.48 -1.64 -0.25
CA ARG A 32 9.24 -2.89 -0.98
C ARG A 32 10.54 -3.37 -1.62
N MET A 33 10.96 -4.59 -1.30
CA MET A 33 12.20 -5.18 -1.80
C MET A 33 11.92 -6.22 -2.89
N TYR A 34 12.69 -6.18 -3.98
CA TYR A 34 12.61 -7.15 -5.07
C TYR A 34 13.93 -7.90 -5.19
N ARG A 35 13.86 -9.21 -5.43
CA ARG A 35 15.01 -10.00 -5.85
C ARG A 35 15.03 -10.08 -7.37
N GLY A 36 15.99 -9.41 -8.01
CA GLY A 36 16.10 -9.33 -9.47
C GLY A 36 15.48 -8.05 -10.04
N GLY A 37 15.00 -8.11 -11.29
CA GLY A 37 14.38 -6.97 -11.96
C GLY A 37 13.05 -6.56 -11.31
N LEU A 38 12.68 -5.30 -11.50
CA LEU A 38 11.38 -4.80 -11.02
C LEU A 38 10.24 -5.59 -11.68
N GLN A 39 9.31 -6.06 -10.85
CA GLN A 39 8.03 -6.61 -11.32
C GLN A 39 7.22 -5.51 -12.01
N ARG A 40 6.42 -5.87 -13.01
CA ARG A 40 5.61 -4.91 -13.77
C ARG A 40 4.60 -4.22 -12.84
N VAL A 41 4.76 -2.92 -12.67
CA VAL A 41 3.80 -2.07 -11.96
C VAL A 41 2.67 -1.67 -12.91
N GLY A 42 1.42 -1.71 -12.47
CA GLY A 42 0.25 -1.39 -13.28
C GLY A 42 -0.96 -1.00 -12.41
N SER A 43 -2.06 -0.58 -13.03
CA SER A 43 -3.28 -0.11 -12.37
C SER A 43 -3.93 -1.11 -11.41
N GLU A 44 -3.60 -2.40 -11.54
CA GLU A 44 -4.11 -3.48 -10.70
C GLU A 44 -3.51 -3.44 -9.27
N LEU A 45 -2.37 -2.78 -9.06
CA LEU A 45 -1.68 -2.75 -7.76
C LEU A 45 -2.27 -1.69 -6.83
N GLN A 46 -3.41 -2.01 -6.22
CA GLN A 46 -4.14 -1.08 -5.36
C GLN A 46 -3.71 -1.15 -3.89
N ALA A 47 -3.76 -2.33 -3.28
CA ALA A 47 -3.34 -2.59 -1.89
C ALA A 47 -2.74 -3.99 -1.80
N ILE A 48 -1.91 -4.26 -0.78
CA ILE A 48 -1.42 -5.62 -0.51
C ILE A 48 -2.29 -6.26 0.57
N ALA A 49 -2.58 -7.56 0.44
CA ALA A 49 -3.41 -8.28 1.38
C ALA A 49 -2.69 -8.52 2.72
N THR A 50 -1.37 -8.68 2.68
CA THR A 50 -0.51 -8.82 3.86
C THR A 50 0.96 -8.58 3.49
N MET A 51 1.71 -7.96 4.40
CA MET A 51 3.16 -7.82 4.31
C MET A 51 3.91 -9.16 4.29
N GLU A 52 3.30 -10.25 4.77
CA GLU A 52 3.89 -11.60 4.78
C GLU A 52 3.98 -12.22 3.38
N LEU A 53 3.10 -11.79 2.47
CA LEU A 53 3.04 -12.30 1.09
C LEU A 53 3.60 -11.30 0.07
N GLY A 54 3.69 -10.02 0.44
CA GLY A 54 4.35 -8.96 -0.32
C GLY A 54 3.57 -8.37 -1.48
#